data_AF-A0AAN6DEU6-F1
#
_entry.id   AF-A0AAN6DEU6-F1
#
_cell.length_a   1.000
_cell.length_b   1.000
_cell.length_c   1.000
_cell.angle_alpha   90.00
_cell.angle_beta   90.00
_cell.angle_gamma   90.00
#
_symmetry.space_group_name_H-M   'P 1'
#
loop_
_entity.id
_entity.type
_entity.pdbx_description
1 polymer ?
#
loop_
_entity_poly.entity_id
_entity_poly.type
_entity_poly.pdbx_seq_one_letter_code
_entity_poly.pdbx_strand_id
1 'polypeptide(L)'
;MSLPLVYDSASKKVSLAEDTYAAAYGDLQLEIAQLNTLIKDYVNANVDVPPLPTRENYTKNLSMMIKKMHESAAASMRTKKYADAAKQFGVALGLAAARPKFENFQMTVSEVLICLVGRCDANMMLENWLDAYVDAELLCQLAANIPENHLRKGVCQMKLGNLLAAKSDLERGLCFNPSHSKLAEELKNVQRLIDEENGEL
;
A
#
# COMPACT_ATOMS: atom_id res chain seq x y z
N MET A 1 32.71 -13.15 15.79
CA MET A 1 32.96 -11.84 15.14
C MET A 1 32.04 -10.84 15.84
N SER A 2 32.57 -9.72 16.34
CA SER A 2 31.77 -8.70 17.06
C SER A 2 31.15 -7.71 16.06
N LEU A 3 29.87 -7.38 16.20
CA LEU A 3 29.22 -6.36 15.38
C LEU A 3 29.39 -4.97 16.03
N PRO A 4 29.53 -3.89 15.25
CA PRO A 4 29.72 -2.54 15.77
C PRO A 4 28.38 -1.92 16.19
N LEU A 5 27.78 -2.44 17.27
CA LEU A 5 26.46 -2.04 17.75
C LEU A 5 26.53 -1.31 19.09
N VAL A 6 25.69 -0.30 19.26
CA VAL A 6 25.51 0.44 20.51
C VAL A 6 24.03 0.40 20.90
N TYR A 7 23.77 0.13 22.18
CA TYR A 7 22.43 0.18 22.77
C TYR A 7 22.29 1.42 23.66
N ASP A 8 21.27 2.23 23.40
CA ASP A 8 20.88 3.34 24.27
C ASP A 8 19.76 2.89 25.21
N SER A 9 20.06 2.84 26.52
CA SER A 9 19.10 2.45 27.55
C SER A 9 17.94 3.43 27.73
N ALA A 10 18.11 4.71 27.39
CA ALA A 10 17.06 5.71 27.54
C ALA A 10 16.00 5.57 26.42
N SER A 11 16.44 5.49 25.16
CA SER A 11 15.53 5.31 24.03
C SER A 11 15.16 3.85 23.76
N LYS A 12 15.87 2.90 24.39
CA LYS A 12 15.77 1.44 24.16
C LYS A 12 16.02 1.06 22.69
N LYS A 13 16.91 1.77 22.01
CA LYS A 13 17.24 1.54 20.60
C LYS A 13 18.63 0.98 20.43
N VAL A 14 18.79 0.15 19.39
CA VAL A 14 20.08 -0.30 18.88
C VAL A 14 20.48 0.59 17.70
N SER A 15 21.76 0.91 17.59
CA SER A 15 22.33 1.73 16.50
C SER A 15 23.72 1.22 16.14
N LEU A 16 24.24 1.64 14.98
CA LEU A 16 25.66 1.45 14.67
C LEU A 16 26.51 2.36 15.55
N ALA A 17 27.71 1.91 15.91
CA ALA A 17 28.67 2.77 16.59
C ALA A 17 29.08 3.97 15.71
N GLU A 18 29.28 5.14 16.32
CA GLU A 18 29.52 6.41 15.61
C GLU A 18 30.77 6.39 14.71
N ASP A 19 31.76 5.59 15.07
CA ASP A 19 33.01 5.37 14.35
C ASP A 19 32.91 4.37 13.19
N THR A 20 31.71 3.81 12.96
CA THR A 20 31.47 2.84 11.89
C THR A 20 31.18 3.53 10.57
N TYR A 21 31.85 3.11 9.51
CA TYR A 21 31.51 3.56 8.16
C TYR A 21 30.17 2.96 7.70
N ALA A 22 29.08 3.67 7.98
CA ALA A 22 27.70 3.22 7.79
C ALA A 22 27.44 2.60 6.42
N ALA A 23 27.96 3.18 5.33
CA ALA A 23 27.74 2.70 3.97
C ALA A 23 28.29 1.29 3.70
N ALA A 24 29.28 0.81 4.48
CA ALA A 24 29.75 -0.57 4.40
C ALA A 24 28.81 -1.58 5.09
N TYR A 25 27.81 -1.11 5.84
CA TYR A 25 26.93 -1.91 6.68
C TYR A 25 25.44 -1.71 6.32
N GLY A 26 25.13 -1.52 5.04
CA GLY A 26 23.75 -1.28 4.57
C GLY A 26 22.75 -2.33 5.07
N ASP A 27 23.07 -3.62 4.92
CA ASP A 27 22.20 -4.71 5.36
C ASP A 27 22.00 -4.69 6.89
N LEU A 28 23.07 -4.45 7.65
CA LEU A 28 22.99 -4.35 9.11
C LEU A 28 22.14 -3.16 9.56
N GLN A 29 22.18 -2.03 8.85
CA GLN A 29 21.29 -0.89 9.14
C GLN A 29 19.82 -1.26 8.96
N LEU A 30 19.49 -2.03 7.91
CA LEU A 30 18.14 -2.51 7.68
C LEU A 30 17.67 -3.42 8.82
N GLU A 31 18.50 -4.38 9.23
CA GLU A 31 18.22 -5.26 10.36
C GLU A 31 18.04 -4.49 11.67
N ILE A 32 18.89 -3.48 11.93
CA ILE A 32 18.75 -2.60 13.10
C ILE A 32 17.42 -1.84 13.07
N ALA A 33 17.00 -1.32 11.91
CA ALA A 33 15.73 -0.60 11.78
C ALA A 33 14.52 -1.52 12.03
N GLN A 34 14.56 -2.75 11.51
CA GLN A 34 13.53 -3.77 11.75
C GLN A 34 13.50 -4.19 13.22
N LEU A 35 14.67 -4.42 13.83
CA LEU A 35 14.79 -4.75 15.25
C LEU A 35 14.22 -3.64 16.14
N ASN A 36 14.54 -2.38 15.87
CA ASN A 36 13.98 -1.24 16.62
C ASN A 36 12.46 -1.13 16.47
N THR A 37 11.90 -1.50 15.30
CA THR A 37 10.45 -1.57 15.11
C THR A 37 9.85 -2.66 16.00
N LEU A 38 10.46 -3.85 16.03
CA LEU A 38 10.00 -4.96 16.86
C LEU A 38 10.12 -4.66 18.37
N ILE A 39 11.22 -4.04 18.80
CA ILE A 39 11.41 -3.62 20.20
C ILE A 39 10.31 -2.65 20.61
N LYS A 40 10.02 -1.65 19.76
CA LYS A 40 8.94 -0.69 20.03
C LYS A 40 7.58 -1.41 20.16
N ASP A 41 7.26 -2.31 19.23
CA ASP A 41 6.00 -3.05 19.26
C ASP A 41 5.88 -3.92 20.52
N TYR A 42 6.96 -4.58 20.91
CA TYR A 42 7.03 -5.44 22.09
C TYR A 42 6.89 -4.65 23.40
N VAL A 43 7.63 -3.53 23.54
CA VAL A 43 7.53 -2.64 24.70
C VAL A 43 6.11 -2.07 24.84
N ASN A 44 5.48 -1.71 23.72
CA ASN A 44 4.10 -1.19 23.73
C ASN A 44 3.06 -2.26 24.07
N ALA A 45 3.31 -3.52 23.70
CA ALA A 45 2.43 -4.62 24.06
C ALA A 45 2.44 -4.91 25.56
N ASN A 46 3.56 -4.61 26.24
CA ASN A 46 3.72 -4.79 27.68
C ASN A 46 3.39 -6.22 28.16
N VAL A 47 3.91 -7.21 27.43
CA VAL A 47 3.77 -8.65 27.69
C VAL A 47 5.12 -9.33 27.59
N ASP A 48 5.33 -10.39 28.37
CA ASP A 48 6.60 -11.15 28.36
C ASP A 48 6.79 -11.92 27.05
N VAL A 49 5.71 -12.34 26.40
CA VAL A 49 5.76 -13.03 25.11
C VAL A 49 4.61 -12.51 24.26
N PRO A 50 4.83 -12.13 22.98
CA PRO A 50 3.74 -11.70 22.13
C PRO A 50 2.66 -12.79 22.01
N PRO A 51 1.38 -12.42 22.06
CA PRO A 51 0.31 -13.38 21.90
C PRO A 51 0.34 -14.01 20.50
N LEU A 52 -0.22 -15.22 20.37
CA LEU A 52 -0.36 -15.87 19.08
C LEU A 52 -1.18 -14.99 18.12
N PRO A 53 -0.84 -14.92 16.81
CA PRO A 53 -1.48 -14.05 15.82
C PRO A 53 -2.87 -14.55 15.39
N THR A 54 -3.80 -14.67 16.34
CA THR A 54 -5.19 -15.08 16.10
C THR A 54 -6.11 -13.88 15.90
N ARG A 55 -7.35 -14.12 15.48
CA ARG A 55 -8.34 -13.05 15.32
C ARG A 55 -8.73 -12.40 16.65
N GLU A 56 -8.71 -13.18 17.72
CA GLU A 56 -9.06 -12.77 19.08
C GLU A 56 -8.02 -11.82 19.66
N ASN A 57 -6.74 -12.05 19.34
CA ASN A 57 -5.59 -11.29 19.85
C ASN A 57 -5.27 -10.04 19.01
N TYR A 58 -6.11 -9.69 18.04
CA TYR A 58 -5.93 -8.50 17.21
C TYR A 58 -6.43 -7.25 17.91
N THR A 59 -5.67 -6.16 17.84
CA THR A 59 -6.00 -4.90 18.52
C THR A 59 -7.27 -4.26 17.96
N LYS A 60 -8.42 -4.54 18.59
CA LYS A 60 -9.74 -4.08 18.14
C LYS A 60 -9.88 -2.56 18.09
N ASN A 61 -9.30 -1.85 19.06
CA ASN A 61 -9.36 -0.39 19.13
C ASN A 61 -8.69 0.26 17.92
N LEU A 62 -7.56 -0.29 17.47
CA LEU A 62 -6.85 0.21 16.29
C LEU A 62 -7.67 -0.04 15.01
N SER A 63 -8.31 -1.20 14.89
CA SER A 63 -9.23 -1.48 13.78
C SER A 63 -10.44 -0.55 13.76
N MET A 64 -11.04 -0.25 14.92
CA MET A 64 -12.12 0.73 15.02
C MET A 64 -11.67 2.12 14.59
N MET A 65 -10.45 2.53 15.00
CA MET A 65 -9.87 3.81 14.58
C MET A 65 -9.64 3.88 13.07
N ILE A 66 -9.00 2.86 12.48
CA ILE A 66 -8.76 2.77 11.03
C ILE A 66 -10.09 2.80 10.27
N LYS A 67 -11.07 2.02 10.72
CA LYS A 67 -12.42 2.00 10.12
C LYS A 67 -13.07 3.38 10.15
N LYS A 68 -13.04 4.08 11.28
CA LYS A 68 -13.60 5.43 11.41
C LYS A 68 -12.89 6.44 10.49
N MET A 69 -11.57 6.36 10.38
CA MET A 69 -10.80 7.22 9.46
C MET A 69 -11.13 6.92 8.01
N HIS A 70 -11.25 5.64 7.64
CA HIS A 70 -11.69 5.22 6.32
C HIS A 70 -13.11 5.74 5.99
N GLU A 71 -14.07 5.61 6.91
CA GLU A 71 -15.44 6.13 6.74
C GLU A 71 -15.46 7.66 6.56
N SER A 72 -14.62 8.39 7.31
CA SER A 72 -14.43 9.84 7.12
C SER A 72 -13.87 10.16 5.74
N ALA A 73 -12.85 9.44 5.29
CA ALA A 73 -12.26 9.60 3.96
C ALA A 73 -13.27 9.31 2.84
N ALA A 74 -14.07 8.26 2.99
CA ALA A 74 -15.16 7.94 2.06
C ALA A 74 -16.26 9.03 2.05
N ALA A 75 -16.53 9.70 3.18
CA ALA A 75 -17.42 10.87 3.20
C ALA A 75 -16.83 12.05 2.41
N SER A 76 -15.53 12.30 2.52
CA SER A 76 -14.81 13.29 1.70
C SER A 76 -14.88 12.95 0.21
N MET A 77 -14.75 11.67 -0.16
CA MET A 77 -14.93 11.22 -1.56
C MET A 77 -16.33 11.54 -2.09
N ARG A 78 -17.40 11.23 -1.32
CA ARG A 78 -18.79 11.49 -1.73
C ARG A 78 -19.08 12.99 -1.91
N THR A 79 -18.41 13.83 -1.14
CA THR A 79 -18.52 15.29 -1.23
C THR A 79 -17.54 15.92 -2.23
N LYS A 80 -16.87 15.08 -3.05
CA LYS A 80 -15.89 15.48 -4.07
C LYS A 80 -14.67 16.23 -3.53
N LYS A 81 -14.38 16.11 -2.22
CA LYS A 81 -13.18 16.65 -1.59
C LYS A 81 -12.02 15.65 -1.72
N TYR A 82 -11.58 15.42 -2.95
CA TYR A 82 -10.64 14.33 -3.26
C TYR A 82 -9.25 14.53 -2.62
N ALA A 83 -8.76 15.77 -2.56
CA ALA A 83 -7.49 16.09 -1.90
C ALA A 83 -7.51 15.78 -0.40
N ASP A 84 -8.61 16.09 0.28
CA ASP A 84 -8.79 15.76 1.70
C ASP A 84 -8.96 14.25 1.89
N ALA A 85 -9.70 13.59 1.00
CA ALA A 85 -9.87 12.14 1.01
C ALA A 85 -8.52 11.41 0.86
N ALA A 86 -7.68 11.79 -0.10
CA ALA A 86 -6.37 11.19 -0.32
C ALA A 86 -5.48 11.29 0.93
N LYS A 87 -5.47 12.46 1.59
CA LYS A 87 -4.76 12.65 2.87
C LYS A 87 -5.32 11.74 3.97
N GLN A 88 -6.64 11.70 4.13
CA GLN A 88 -7.29 10.90 5.18
C GLN A 88 -7.06 9.40 4.98
N PHE A 89 -7.18 8.89 3.74
CA PHE A 89 -6.82 7.51 3.41
C PHE A 89 -5.33 7.23 3.63
N GLY A 90 -4.45 8.17 3.28
CA GLY A 90 -3.01 8.06 3.54
C GLY A 90 -2.68 7.90 5.03
N VAL A 91 -3.35 8.66 5.91
CA VAL A 91 -3.17 8.50 7.37
C VAL A 91 -3.72 7.15 7.84
N ALA A 92 -4.91 6.75 7.38
CA ALA A 92 -5.50 5.46 7.74
C ALA A 92 -4.62 4.27 7.29
N LEU A 93 -4.07 4.35 6.07
CA LEU A 93 -3.12 3.39 5.53
C LEU A 93 -1.83 3.33 6.36
N GLY A 94 -1.29 4.48 6.76
CA GLY A 94 -0.13 4.55 7.65
C GLY A 94 -0.37 3.85 8.99
N LEU A 95 -1.55 4.03 9.58
CA LEU A 95 -1.94 3.31 10.80
C LEU A 95 -2.07 1.80 10.59
N ALA A 96 -2.67 1.38 9.47
CA ALA A 96 -2.82 -0.03 9.12
C ALA A 96 -1.46 -0.71 8.85
N ALA A 97 -0.51 -0.02 8.20
CA ALA A 97 0.84 -0.55 7.97
C ALA A 97 1.71 -0.56 9.25
N ALA A 98 1.44 0.35 10.18
CA ALA A 98 2.18 0.49 11.43
C ALA A 98 1.70 -0.47 12.54
N ARG A 99 0.77 -1.39 12.26
CA ARG A 99 0.30 -2.39 13.24
C ARG A 99 1.45 -3.24 13.78
N PRO A 100 1.34 -3.73 15.03
CA PRO A 100 2.38 -4.57 15.63
C PRO A 100 2.68 -5.80 14.77
N LYS A 101 3.96 -6.11 14.56
CA LYS A 101 4.39 -7.12 13.57
C LYS A 101 4.08 -8.58 13.95
N PHE A 102 3.64 -8.82 15.19
CA PHE A 102 3.17 -10.13 15.67
C PHE A 102 1.64 -10.27 15.62
N GLU A 103 0.90 -9.32 15.05
CA GLU A 103 -0.54 -9.46 14.80
C GLU A 103 -0.85 -10.34 13.57
N ASN A 104 -2.12 -10.74 13.45
CA ASN A 104 -2.59 -11.52 12.31
C ASN A 104 -2.44 -10.74 10.98
N PHE A 105 -1.49 -11.17 10.15
CA PHE A 105 -1.16 -10.50 8.89
C PHE A 105 -2.34 -10.39 7.91
N GLN A 106 -3.19 -11.42 7.81
CA GLN A 106 -4.32 -11.40 6.88
C GLN A 106 -5.29 -10.26 7.18
N MET A 107 -5.50 -9.94 8.47
CA MET A 107 -6.38 -8.85 8.88
C MET A 107 -5.72 -7.49 8.66
N THR A 108 -4.42 -7.37 8.92
CA THR A 108 -3.62 -6.18 8.62
C THR A 108 -3.68 -5.86 7.12
N VAL A 109 -3.43 -6.86 6.26
CA VAL A 109 -3.47 -6.67 4.80
C VAL A 109 -4.85 -6.25 4.33
N SER A 110 -5.92 -6.78 4.92
CA SER A 110 -7.29 -6.39 4.55
C SER A 110 -7.56 -4.90 4.83
N GLU A 111 -7.07 -4.38 5.95
CA GLU A 111 -7.18 -2.95 6.30
C GLU A 111 -6.26 -2.06 5.44
N VAL A 112 -5.06 -2.54 5.11
CA VAL A 112 -4.15 -1.88 4.17
C VAL A 112 -4.79 -1.76 2.79
N LEU A 113 -5.33 -2.87 2.25
CA LEU A 113 -5.92 -2.91 0.92
C LEU A 113 -7.09 -1.93 0.79
N ILE A 114 -8.02 -1.91 1.74
CA ILE A 114 -9.20 -1.04 1.63
C ILE A 114 -8.82 0.45 1.69
N CYS A 115 -7.84 0.83 2.53
CA CYS A 115 -7.33 2.20 2.59
C CYS A 115 -6.54 2.58 1.34
N LEU A 116 -5.74 1.65 0.81
CA LEU A 116 -4.94 1.84 -0.40
C LEU A 116 -5.82 2.01 -1.64
N VAL A 117 -6.89 1.21 -1.77
CA VAL A 117 -7.92 1.39 -2.81
C VAL A 117 -8.51 2.80 -2.74
N GLY A 118 -8.91 3.25 -1.55
CA GLY A 118 -9.48 4.58 -1.36
C GLY A 118 -8.51 5.70 -1.74
N ARG A 119 -7.22 5.58 -1.38
CA ARG A 119 -6.18 6.55 -1.75
C ARG A 119 -5.93 6.56 -3.25
N CYS A 120 -5.85 5.39 -3.87
CA CYS A 120 -5.71 5.25 -5.32
C CYS A 120 -6.86 5.98 -6.04
N ASP A 121 -8.10 5.67 -5.68
CA ASP A 121 -9.29 6.27 -6.29
C ASP A 121 -9.31 7.80 -6.10
N ALA A 122 -8.94 8.30 -4.92
CA ALA A 122 -8.83 9.73 -4.66
C ALA A 122 -7.77 10.41 -5.55
N ASN A 123 -6.60 9.80 -5.72
CA ASN A 123 -5.54 10.30 -6.59
C ASN A 123 -5.94 10.27 -8.06
N MET A 124 -6.64 9.23 -8.51
CA MET A 124 -7.19 9.17 -9.88
C MET A 124 -8.19 10.31 -10.12
N MET A 125 -9.06 10.62 -9.15
CA MET A 125 -10.01 11.73 -9.26
C MET A 125 -9.35 13.11 -9.24
N LEU A 126 -8.13 13.22 -8.71
CA LEU A 126 -7.30 14.42 -8.76
C LEU A 126 -6.43 14.50 -10.02
N GLU A 127 -6.47 13.47 -10.87
CA GLU A 127 -5.57 13.31 -12.02
C GLU A 127 -4.08 13.23 -11.62
N ASN A 128 -3.79 12.84 -10.37
CA ASN A 128 -2.44 12.54 -9.88
C ASN A 128 -2.04 11.12 -10.31
N TRP A 129 -1.87 10.92 -11.63
CA TRP A 129 -1.75 9.60 -12.23
C TRP A 129 -0.54 8.79 -11.78
N LEU A 130 0.58 9.44 -11.46
CA LEU A 130 1.77 8.76 -10.97
C LEU A 130 1.57 8.17 -9.57
N ASP A 131 1.01 8.96 -8.64
CA ASP A 131 0.71 8.49 -7.28
C ASP A 131 -0.36 7.40 -7.29
N ALA A 132 -1.39 7.57 -8.12
CA ALA A 132 -2.42 6.55 -8.32
C ALA A 132 -1.85 5.26 -8.92
N TYR A 133 -0.91 5.36 -9.87
CA TYR A 133 -0.25 4.22 -10.46
C TYR A 133 0.53 3.41 -9.42
N VAL A 134 1.30 4.07 -8.57
CA VAL A 134 2.06 3.40 -7.49
C VAL A 134 1.13 2.65 -6.54
N ASP A 135 0.00 3.26 -6.17
CA ASP A 135 -1.01 2.60 -5.34
C ASP A 135 -1.63 1.39 -6.06
N ALA A 136 -2.00 1.55 -7.33
CA ALA A 136 -2.58 0.48 -8.14
C ALA A 136 -1.63 -0.69 -8.38
N GLU A 137 -0.33 -0.42 -8.58
CA GLU A 137 0.70 -1.44 -8.69
C GLU A 137 0.82 -2.25 -7.40
N LEU A 138 0.88 -1.58 -6.25
CA LEU A 138 0.92 -2.25 -4.95
C LEU A 138 -0.36 -3.08 -4.71
N LEU A 139 -1.53 -2.58 -5.12
CA LEU A 139 -2.78 -3.35 -5.06
C LEU A 139 -2.71 -4.62 -5.91
N CYS A 140 -2.16 -4.56 -7.12
CA CYS A 140 -1.95 -5.74 -7.97
C CYS A 140 -0.92 -6.72 -7.37
N GLN A 141 0.10 -6.23 -6.65
CA GLN A 141 1.06 -7.10 -5.96
C GLN A 141 0.44 -7.82 -4.75
N LEU A 142 -0.39 -7.13 -3.98
CA LEU A 142 -1.01 -7.68 -2.75
C LEU A 142 -2.27 -8.49 -3.02
N ALA A 143 -3.03 -8.15 -4.06
CA ALA A 143 -4.32 -8.74 -4.38
C ALA A 143 -4.53 -8.81 -5.90
N ALA A 144 -3.66 -9.56 -6.58
CA ALA A 144 -3.66 -9.73 -8.04
C ALA A 144 -4.97 -10.30 -8.59
N ASN A 145 -5.72 -11.06 -7.79
CA ASN A 145 -6.96 -11.72 -8.21
C ASN A 145 -8.18 -10.80 -8.25
N ILE A 146 -8.05 -9.52 -7.88
CA ILE A 146 -9.12 -8.53 -7.93
C ILE A 146 -9.03 -7.77 -9.27
N PRO A 147 -9.98 -7.97 -10.21
CA PRO A 147 -9.94 -7.33 -11.53
C PRO A 147 -9.88 -5.80 -11.48
N GLU A 148 -10.55 -5.18 -10.51
CA GLU A 148 -10.60 -3.73 -10.34
C GLU A 148 -9.23 -3.11 -10.00
N ASN A 149 -8.29 -3.89 -9.46
CA ASN A 149 -6.91 -3.42 -9.23
C ASN A 149 -6.17 -3.25 -10.56
N HIS A 150 -6.33 -4.21 -11.48
CA HIS A 150 -5.79 -4.12 -12.83
C HIS A 150 -6.46 -3.02 -13.65
N LEU A 151 -7.76 -2.80 -13.46
CA LEU A 151 -8.47 -1.66 -14.07
C LEU A 151 -7.82 -0.33 -13.67
N ARG A 152 -7.61 -0.10 -12.37
CA ARG A 152 -6.95 1.11 -11.87
C ARG A 152 -5.56 1.28 -12.47
N LYS A 153 -4.75 0.22 -12.46
CA LYS A 153 -3.38 0.23 -12.97
C LYS A 153 -3.34 0.54 -14.46
N GLY A 154 -4.17 -0.14 -15.26
CA GLY A 154 -4.27 0.07 -16.70
C GLY A 154 -4.73 1.47 -17.06
N VAL A 155 -5.76 2.00 -16.38
CA VAL A 155 -6.21 3.39 -16.59
C VAL A 155 -5.10 4.40 -16.24
N CYS A 156 -4.38 4.20 -15.13
CA CYS A 156 -3.27 5.09 -14.78
C CYS A 156 -2.14 5.04 -15.82
N GLN A 157 -1.75 3.85 -16.29
CA GLN A 157 -0.74 3.72 -17.35
C GLN A 157 -1.18 4.35 -18.67
N MET A 158 -2.45 4.18 -19.06
CA MET A 158 -3.01 4.84 -20.24
C MET A 158 -2.89 6.36 -20.12
N LYS A 159 -3.24 6.93 -18.95
CA LYS A 159 -3.13 8.37 -18.69
C LYS A 159 -1.69 8.88 -18.62
N LEU A 160 -0.73 8.01 -18.29
CA LEU A 160 0.71 8.29 -18.33
C LEU A 160 1.33 8.07 -19.72
N GLY A 161 0.54 7.68 -20.74
CA GLY A 161 1.02 7.44 -22.11
C GLY A 161 1.64 6.05 -22.34
N ASN A 162 1.64 5.18 -21.34
CA ASN A 162 2.20 3.83 -21.45
C ASN A 162 1.17 2.84 -22.02
N LEU A 163 0.74 3.05 -23.28
CA LEU A 163 -0.41 2.35 -23.87
C LEU A 163 -0.25 0.83 -23.95
N LEU A 164 0.93 0.34 -24.32
CA LEU A 164 1.19 -1.11 -24.41
C LEU A 164 1.12 -1.79 -23.04
N ALA A 165 1.65 -1.14 -22.00
CA ALA A 165 1.56 -1.64 -20.64
C ALA A 165 0.09 -1.62 -20.18
N ALA A 166 -0.64 -0.52 -20.47
CA ALA A 166 -2.04 -0.37 -20.10
C ALA A 166 -2.89 -1.49 -20.70
N LYS A 167 -2.68 -1.81 -21.98
CA LYS A 167 -3.32 -2.94 -22.66
C LYS A 167 -3.07 -4.25 -21.92
N SER A 168 -1.80 -4.54 -21.61
CA SER A 168 -1.41 -5.78 -20.93
C SER A 168 -2.04 -5.91 -19.54
N ASP A 169 -2.07 -4.84 -18.75
CA ASP A 169 -2.69 -4.84 -17.43
C ASP A 169 -4.23 -5.01 -17.52
N LEU A 170 -4.90 -4.36 -18.47
CA LEU A 170 -6.35 -4.52 -18.69
C LEU A 170 -6.73 -5.94 -19.15
N GLU A 171 -5.95 -6.52 -20.07
CA GLU A 171 -6.10 -7.92 -20.50
C GLU A 171 -5.92 -8.89 -19.33
N ARG A 172 -4.91 -8.65 -18.49
CA ARG A 172 -4.68 -9.44 -17.26
C ARG A 172 -5.85 -9.34 -16.29
N GLY A 173 -6.47 -8.16 -16.14
CA GLY A 173 -7.69 -7.99 -15.37
C GLY A 173 -8.84 -8.85 -15.89
N LEU A 174 -9.02 -8.91 -17.21
CA LEU A 174 -10.05 -9.75 -17.86
C LEU A 174 -9.78 -11.24 -17.70
N CYS A 175 -8.53 -11.69 -17.52
CA CYS A 175 -8.25 -13.08 -17.16
C CYS A 175 -8.87 -13.50 -15.82
N PHE A 176 -9.04 -12.57 -14.87
CA PHE A 176 -9.71 -12.84 -13.59
C PHE A 176 -11.23 -12.69 -13.67
N ASN A 177 -11.74 -11.81 -14.55
CA ASN A 177 -13.16 -11.68 -14.83
C ASN A 177 -13.42 -11.27 -16.29
N PRO A 178 -13.68 -12.23 -17.20
CA PRO A 178 -13.88 -11.95 -18.63
C PRO A 178 -15.12 -11.10 -18.93
N SER A 179 -16.12 -11.10 -18.04
CA SER A 179 -17.38 -10.37 -18.19
C SER A 179 -17.34 -8.96 -17.59
N HIS A 180 -16.16 -8.48 -17.17
CA HIS A 180 -16.02 -7.18 -16.52
C HIS A 180 -16.14 -6.02 -17.54
N SER A 181 -17.33 -5.43 -17.63
CA SER A 181 -17.69 -4.44 -18.65
C SER A 181 -16.71 -3.26 -18.76
N LYS A 182 -16.35 -2.62 -17.64
CA LYS A 182 -15.45 -1.45 -17.65
C LYS A 182 -14.02 -1.80 -18.11
N LEU A 183 -13.55 -3.02 -17.85
CA LEU A 183 -12.22 -3.45 -18.29
C LEU A 183 -12.22 -3.63 -19.80
N ALA A 184 -13.27 -4.27 -20.33
CA ALA A 184 -13.45 -4.45 -21.77
C ALA A 184 -13.63 -3.11 -22.50
N GLU A 185 -14.31 -2.13 -21.88
CA GLU A 185 -14.46 -0.77 -22.41
C GLU A 185 -13.12 -0.04 -22.46
N GLU A 186 -12.38 0.02 -21.36
CA GLU A 186 -11.07 0.69 -21.34
C GLU A 186 -10.04 0.00 -22.23
N LEU A 187 -10.10 -1.33 -22.37
CA LEU A 187 -9.23 -2.05 -23.30
C LEU A 187 -9.46 -1.63 -24.75
N LYS A 188 -10.73 -1.42 -25.14
CA LYS A 188 -11.06 -0.88 -26.47
C LYS A 188 -10.57 0.55 -26.64
N ASN A 189 -10.70 1.38 -25.60
CA ASN A 189 -10.19 2.76 -25.61
C ASN A 189 -8.67 2.78 -25.81
N VAL A 190 -7.93 1.96 -25.08
CA VAL A 190 -6.47 1.82 -25.22
C VAL A 190 -6.10 1.31 -26.61
N GLN A 191 -6.81 0.30 -27.13
CA GLN A 191 -6.53 -0.21 -28.48
C GLN A 191 -6.70 0.87 -29.54
N ARG A 192 -7.79 1.66 -29.48
CA ARG A 192 -7.99 2.78 -30.40
C ARG A 192 -6.84 3.80 -30.34
N LEU A 193 -6.36 4.14 -29.13
CA LEU A 193 -5.24 5.07 -28.98
C LEU A 193 -3.93 4.50 -29.58
N ILE A 194 -3.70 3.19 -29.45
CA ILE A 194 -2.55 2.52 -30.08
C ILE A 194 -2.65 2.59 -31.61
N ASP A 195 -3.83 2.30 -32.16
CA ASP A 195 -4.07 2.33 -33.61
C ASP A 195 -3.89 3.76 -34.17
N GLU A 196 -4.35 4.78 -33.42
CA GLU A 196 -4.11 6.21 -33.73
C GLU A 196 -2.62 6.56 -33.73
N GLU A 197 -1.85 6.12 -32.72
CA GLU A 197 -0.39 6.35 -32.67
C GLU A 197 0.36 5.66 -33.82
N ASN A 198 -0.14 4.52 -34.29
CA ASN A 198 0.43 3.78 -35.40
C ASN A 198 0.01 4.31 -36.79
N GLY A 199 -0.96 5.24 -36.85
CA GLY A 199 -1.50 5.77 -38.11
C GLY A 199 -2.42 4.79 -38.85
N GLU A 200 -3.05 3.87 -38.12
CA GLU A 200 -3.99 2.88 -38.66
C GLU A 200 -5.45 3.38 -38.67
N LEU A 201 -5.69 4.62 -38.19
CA LEU A 201 -6.97 5.33 -38.11
C LEU A 201 -6.93 6.70 -38.79
#